data_AF-A0A7X6CDX4-F1
#
_entry.id   AF-A0A7X6CDX4-F1
#
_cell.length_a   1.000
_cell.length_b   1.000
_cell.length_c   1.000
_cell.angle_alpha   90.00
_cell.angle_beta   90.00
_cell.angle_gamma   90.00
#
_symmetry.space_group_name_H-M   'P 1'
#
loop_
_entity.id
_entity.type
_entity.pdbx_description
1 polymer ?
#
loop_
_entity_poly.entity_id
_entity_poly.type
_entity_poly.pdbx_seq_one_letter_code
_entity_poly.pdbx_strand_id
1 'polypeptide(L)'
;MSEETNSVAQSTTGADAIDIAISKGVDFDGTPIPKGKLDLYEQVMGLEAGRQRSGVSNTMRSRIVRIGAKHIAQDELDKMLLDAGFAPLKEKEIAFYYSGK
;
A
#
# COMPACT_ATOMS: atom_id res chain seq x y z
N MET A 1 -3.97 41.91 -9.15
CA MET A 1 -3.03 41.09 -8.37
C MET A 1 -3.49 39.68 -8.52
N SER A 2 -2.77 38.93 -9.36
CA SER A 2 -3.10 37.59 -9.78
C SER A 2 -2.55 36.61 -8.76
N GLU A 3 -3.42 35.79 -8.18
CA GLU A 3 -3.02 34.55 -7.52
C GLU A 3 -3.88 33.43 -8.10
N GLU A 4 -3.57 33.04 -9.33
CA GLU A 4 -3.86 31.70 -9.82
C GLU A 4 -2.87 30.76 -9.11
N THR A 5 -3.26 30.27 -7.93
CA THR A 5 -2.57 29.15 -7.31
C THR A 5 -2.88 27.92 -8.16
N ASN A 6 -1.87 27.58 -8.96
CA ASN A 6 -1.80 26.40 -9.80
C ASN A 6 -2.06 25.15 -8.92
N SER A 7 -3.30 24.67 -8.89
CA SER A 7 -3.66 23.37 -8.32
C SER A 7 -3.03 22.29 -9.19
N VAL A 8 -1.77 21.98 -8.89
CA VAL A 8 -1.15 20.74 -9.34
C VAL A 8 -1.95 19.63 -8.67
N ALA A 9 -2.90 19.04 -9.40
CA ALA A 9 -3.57 17.82 -9.00
C ALA A 9 -2.51 16.73 -8.85
N GLN A 10 -1.91 16.62 -7.67
CA GLN A 10 -1.11 15.47 -7.32
C GLN A 10 -2.04 14.27 -7.41
N SER A 11 -1.71 13.30 -8.26
CA SER A 11 -2.52 12.09 -8.38
C SER A 11 -2.60 11.43 -7.00
N THR A 12 -3.81 11.29 -6.46
CA THR A 12 -4.08 10.59 -5.20
C THR A 12 -4.05 9.07 -5.33
N THR A 13 -3.64 8.59 -6.51
CA THR A 13 -3.66 7.19 -6.92
C THR A 13 -2.25 6.63 -7.01
N GLY A 14 -2.11 5.34 -6.71
CA GLY A 14 -0.83 4.64 -6.75
C GLY A 14 -0.33 4.30 -5.35
N ALA A 15 0.51 3.25 -5.26
CA ALA A 15 0.98 2.73 -3.99
C ALA A 15 1.81 3.76 -3.19
N ASP A 16 2.47 4.69 -3.89
CA ASP A 16 3.43 5.63 -3.30
C ASP A 16 2.82 7.03 -3.04
N ALA A 17 1.56 7.27 -3.45
CA ALA A 17 0.96 8.60 -3.36
C ALA A 17 0.89 9.12 -1.91
N ILE A 18 0.57 8.23 -0.96
CA ILE A 18 0.53 8.55 0.47
C ILE A 18 1.94 8.84 1.01
N ASP A 19 2.93 8.04 0.64
CA ASP A 19 4.31 8.23 1.11
C ASP A 19 4.88 9.58 0.64
N ILE A 20 4.56 9.98 -0.60
CA ILE A 20 4.91 11.29 -1.14
C ILE A 20 4.21 12.43 -0.36
N ALA A 21 2.92 12.28 -0.05
CA ALA A 21 2.15 13.26 0.71
C ALA A 21 2.71 13.44 2.13
N ILE A 22 2.99 12.33 2.83
CA ILE A 22 3.62 12.32 4.15
C ILE A 22 5.00 12.99 4.10
N SER A 23 5.83 12.66 3.11
CA SER A 23 7.15 13.28 2.94
C SER A 23 7.09 14.79 2.69
N LYS A 24 6.00 15.29 2.10
CA LYS A 24 5.76 16.73 1.91
C LYS A 24 5.12 17.40 3.12
N GLY A 25 4.62 16.63 4.09
CA GLY A 25 3.88 17.14 5.24
C GLY A 25 2.51 17.72 4.88
N VAL A 26 1.92 17.31 3.77
CA VAL A 26 0.67 17.87 3.23
C VAL A 26 -0.25 16.73 2.78
N ASP A 27 -1.52 16.79 3.19
CA ASP A 27 -2.55 15.82 2.79
C ASP A 27 -3.02 16.05 1.34
N PHE A 28 -3.81 15.14 0.78
CA PHE A 28 -4.27 15.24 -0.62
C PHE A 28 -5.19 16.43 -0.88
N ASP A 29 -5.79 17.01 0.15
CA ASP A 29 -6.58 18.24 0.07
C ASP A 29 -5.74 19.52 0.19
N GLY A 30 -4.41 19.40 0.32
CA GLY A 30 -3.50 20.53 0.49
C GLY A 30 -3.34 21.02 1.93
N THR A 31 -4.04 20.41 2.90
CA THR A 31 -3.90 20.80 4.31
C THR A 31 -2.58 20.29 4.91
N PRO A 32 -1.92 21.07 5.79
CA PRO A 32 -0.73 20.60 6.50
C PRO A 32 -1.06 19.44 7.44
N ILE A 33 -0.24 18.39 7.41
CA ILE A 33 -0.37 17.27 8.35
C ILE A 33 0.10 17.76 9.74
N PRO A 34 -0.69 17.56 10.81
CA PRO A 34 -0.28 17.92 12.16
C PRO A 34 1.05 17.28 12.56
N LYS A 35 1.98 18.09 13.11
CA LYS A 35 3.33 17.63 13.48
C LYS A 35 3.35 16.38 14.35
N GLY A 36 2.47 16.30 15.35
CA GLY A 36 2.40 15.11 16.22
C GLY A 36 2.06 13.81 15.47
N LYS A 37 1.34 13.87 14.35
CA LYS A 37 1.08 12.70 13.50
C LYS A 37 2.31 12.29 12.69
N LEU A 38 3.05 13.27 12.15
CA LEU A 38 4.30 13.02 11.43
C LEU A 38 5.36 12.43 12.34
N ASP A 39 5.56 13.02 13.53
CA ASP A 39 6.54 12.55 14.50
C ASP A 39 6.26 11.10 14.92
N LEU A 40 4.98 10.76 15.16
CA LEU A 40 4.59 9.38 15.46
C LEU A 40 4.83 8.44 14.29
N TYR A 41 4.51 8.85 13.06
CA TYR A 41 4.74 8.05 11.86
C TYR A 41 6.23 7.74 11.68
N GLU A 42 7.09 8.76 11.75
CA GLU A 42 8.54 8.62 11.62
C GLU A 42 9.10 7.69 12.70
N GLN A 43 8.66 7.84 13.95
CA GLN A 43 9.08 6.99 15.05
C GLN A 43 8.74 5.52 14.77
N VAL A 44 7.51 5.21 14.38
CA VAL A 44 7.07 3.83 14.13
C VAL A 44 7.75 3.24 12.88
N MET A 45 7.88 4.01 11.80
CA MET A 45 8.57 3.56 10.59
C MET A 45 10.07 3.31 10.84
N GLY A 46 10.70 4.11 11.71
CA GLY A 46 12.06 3.89 12.17
C GLY A 46 12.25 2.55 12.89
N LEU A 47 11.26 2.08 13.65
CA LEU A 47 11.29 0.75 14.28
C LEU A 47 11.25 -0.38 13.23
N GLU A 48 10.46 -0.22 12.16
CA GLU A 48 10.35 -1.21 11.09
C GLU A 48 11.62 -1.26 10.21
N ALA A 49 12.39 -0.17 10.13
CA ALA A 49 13.64 -0.12 9.37
C ALA A 49 14.71 -1.11 9.88
N GLY A 50 14.68 -1.46 11.17
CA GLY A 50 15.58 -2.45 11.76
C GLY A 50 15.17 -3.90 11.55
N ARG A 51 14.01 -4.17 10.92
CA ARG A 51 13.46 -5.52 10.81
C ARG A 51 14.08 -6.29 9.65
N GLN A 52 14.60 -7.49 9.94
CA GLN A 52 14.98 -8.43 8.89
C GLN A 52 13.74 -8.84 8.07
N ARG A 53 13.80 -8.62 6.75
CA ARG A 53 12.70 -8.96 5.84
C ARG A 53 12.78 -10.43 5.44
N SER A 54 11.63 -11.05 5.20
CA SER A 54 11.47 -12.45 4.78
C SER A 54 11.93 -12.74 3.33
N GLY A 55 12.63 -11.80 2.69
CA GLY A 55 13.07 -11.88 1.30
C GLY A 55 12.10 -11.21 0.31
N VAL A 56 12.62 -10.86 -0.87
CA VAL A 56 11.89 -10.11 -1.91
C VAL A 56 10.71 -10.92 -2.46
N SER A 57 10.93 -12.18 -2.84
CA SER A 57 9.88 -13.03 -3.42
C SER A 57 8.68 -13.24 -2.47
N ASN A 58 8.93 -13.51 -1.19
CA ASN A 58 7.88 -13.64 -0.18
C ASN A 58 7.11 -12.33 0.03
N THR A 59 7.81 -11.19 0.00
CA THR A 59 7.21 -9.86 0.11
C THR A 59 6.35 -9.54 -1.11
N MET A 60 6.84 -9.86 -2.31
CA MET A 60 6.09 -9.72 -3.57
C MET A 60 4.80 -10.54 -3.53
N ARG A 61 4.88 -11.84 -3.22
CA ARG A 61 3.69 -12.71 -3.13
C ARG A 61 2.67 -12.17 -2.14
N SER A 62 3.13 -11.77 -0.96
CA SER A 62 2.25 -11.23 0.08
C SER A 62 1.56 -9.94 -0.35
N ARG A 63 2.27 -9.05 -1.07
CA ARG A 63 1.70 -7.82 -1.64
C ARG A 63 0.67 -8.13 -2.73
N ILE A 64 0.99 -9.06 -3.64
CA ILE A 64 0.09 -9.53 -4.71
C ILE A 64 -1.20 -10.08 -4.11
N VAL A 65 -1.11 -11.01 -3.13
CA VAL A 65 -2.30 -11.59 -2.50
C VAL A 65 -3.17 -10.51 -1.84
N ARG A 66 -2.55 -9.63 -1.02
CA ARG A 66 -3.26 -8.61 -0.25
C ARG A 66 -3.96 -7.56 -1.12
N ILE A 67 -3.34 -7.17 -2.23
CA ILE A 67 -3.90 -6.14 -3.12
C ILE A 67 -4.80 -6.80 -4.18
N GLY A 68 -4.34 -7.88 -4.80
CA GLY A 68 -5.06 -8.62 -5.83
C GLY A 68 -6.42 -9.09 -5.36
N ALA A 69 -6.55 -9.59 -4.12
CA ALA A 69 -7.84 -10.07 -3.62
C ALA A 69 -8.94 -9.00 -3.51
N LYS A 70 -8.56 -7.70 -3.53
CA LYS A 70 -9.51 -6.59 -3.59
C LYS A 70 -10.12 -6.39 -4.98
N HIS A 71 -9.45 -6.88 -6.03
CA HIS A 71 -9.76 -6.54 -7.43
C HIS A 71 -10.00 -7.77 -8.31
N ILE A 72 -9.51 -8.94 -7.91
CA ILE A 72 -9.48 -10.16 -8.71
C ILE A 72 -10.29 -11.24 -7.99
N ALA A 73 -10.97 -12.10 -8.76
CA ALA A 73 -11.67 -13.26 -8.22
C ALA A 73 -10.69 -14.29 -7.63
N GLN A 74 -11.15 -15.12 -6.70
CA GLN A 74 -10.26 -16.05 -5.98
C GLN A 74 -9.55 -17.02 -6.93
N ASP A 75 -10.31 -17.65 -7.82
CA ASP A 75 -9.83 -18.62 -8.81
C ASP A 75 -8.86 -17.98 -9.82
N GLU A 76 -9.18 -16.77 -10.28
CA GLU A 76 -8.32 -16.02 -11.19
C GLU A 76 -6.99 -15.63 -10.52
N LEU A 77 -7.03 -15.12 -9.28
CA LEU A 77 -5.82 -14.76 -8.55
C LEU A 77 -4.95 -15.98 -8.24
N ASP A 78 -5.57 -17.11 -7.89
CA ASP A 78 -4.86 -18.37 -7.65
C ASP A 78 -4.14 -18.85 -8.91
N LYS A 79 -4.83 -18.82 -10.06
CA LYS A 79 -4.23 -19.15 -11.35
C LYS A 79 -3.06 -18.22 -11.68
N MET A 80 -3.21 -16.91 -11.49
CA MET A 80 -2.14 -15.94 -11.74
C MET A 80 -0.91 -16.18 -10.86
N LEU A 81 -1.09 -16.59 -9.60
CA LEU A 81 0.01 -16.95 -8.72
C LEU A 81 0.76 -18.17 -9.24
N LEU A 82 0.03 -19.24 -9.60
CA LEU A 82 0.61 -20.47 -10.13
C LEU A 82 1.36 -20.24 -11.44
N ASP A 83 0.75 -19.51 -12.38
CA ASP A 83 1.33 -19.19 -13.69
C ASP A 83 2.62 -18.34 -13.52
N ALA A 84 2.72 -17.55 -12.45
CA ALA A 84 3.92 -16.77 -12.09
C ALA A 84 4.94 -17.51 -11.21
N GLY A 85 4.71 -18.80 -10.92
CA GLY A 85 5.61 -19.64 -10.11
C GLY A 85 5.55 -19.37 -8.60
N PHE A 86 4.51 -18.68 -8.12
CA PHE A 86 4.24 -18.55 -6.69
C PHE A 86 3.39 -19.71 -6.17
N ALA A 87 3.48 -19.96 -4.86
CA ALA A 87 2.54 -20.86 -4.20
C ALA A 87 1.11 -20.32 -4.33
N PRO A 88 0.10 -21.20 -4.53
CA PRO A 88 -1.30 -20.80 -4.61
C PRO A 88 -1.77 -20.16 -3.30
N LEU A 89 -2.95 -19.56 -3.30
CA LEU A 89 -3.60 -18.99 -2.12
C LEU A 89 -3.71 -20.05 -1.02
N LYS A 90 -3.30 -19.68 0.19
CA LYS A 90 -3.43 -20.52 1.37
C LYS A 90 -4.85 -20.43 1.90
N GLU A 91 -5.33 -21.48 2.56
CA GLU A 91 -6.67 -21.50 3.19
C GLU A 91 -6.92 -20.29 4.10
N LYS A 92 -5.94 -19.91 4.92
CA LYS A 92 -6.02 -18.72 5.77
C LYS A 92 -6.09 -17.40 4.98
N GLU A 93 -5.47 -17.34 3.80
CA GLU A 93 -5.53 -16.17 2.92
C GLU A 93 -6.91 -16.09 2.27
N ILE A 94 -7.46 -17.23 1.83
CA ILE A 94 -8.82 -17.33 1.30
C ILE A 94 -9.83 -16.91 2.35
N ALA A 95 -9.75 -17.51 3.54
CA ALA A 95 -10.65 -17.21 4.65
C ALA A 95 -10.54 -15.75 5.12
N PHE A 96 -9.40 -15.09 4.97
CA PHE A 96 -9.25 -13.68 5.36
C PHE A 96 -9.75 -12.71 4.28
N TYR A 97 -9.43 -12.97 3.01
CA TYR A 97 -9.69 -12.00 1.93
C TYR A 97 -11.00 -12.24 1.15
N TYR A 98 -11.58 -13.45 1.21
CA TYR A 98 -12.74 -13.84 0.39
C TYR A 98 -13.95 -14.34 1.19
N SER A 99 -13.87 -14.48 2.52
CA SER A 99 -14.98 -15.04 3.35
C SER A 99 -16.18 -14.12 3.57
N GLY A 100 -16.15 -12.89 3.05
CA GLY A 100 -17.20 -11.88 3.22
C GLY A 100 -17.60 -11.16 1.94
N LYS A 101 -17.34 -11.75 0.78
CA LYS A 101 -17.88 -11.29 -0.51
C LYS A 101 -19.18 -12.01 -0.84
#